data_AF-A0A525JDJ1-F1
#
_entry.id   AF-A0A525JDJ1-F1
#
_cell.length_a   1.000
_cell.length_b   1.000
_cell.length_c   1.000
_cell.angle_alpha   90.00
_cell.angle_beta   90.00
_cell.angle_gamma   90.00
#
_symmetry.space_group_name_H-M   'P 1'
#
loop_
_entity.id
_entity.type
_entity.pdbx_description
1 polymer ?
#
loop_
_entity_poly.entity_id
_entity_poly.type
_entity_poly.pdbx_seq_one_letter_code
_entity_poly.pdbx_strand_id
1 'polypeptide(L)' 'MAKKGLDNRHRDTTGRIDKKHGNTRVKALRKTYGEHFAKSRRGDMMLKTLLVETGTDSLHAYLRKHHK' A
#
# COMPACT_ATOMS: atom_id res chain seq x y z
N MET A 1 -25.55 -17.15 -21.25
CA MET A 1 -24.99 -15.79 -21.47
C MET A 1 -24.28 -15.35 -20.21
N ALA A 2 -22.95 -15.24 -20.21
CA ALA A 2 -22.20 -14.83 -19.01
C ALA A 2 -20.99 -13.98 -19.41
N LYS A 3 -21.17 -12.66 -19.47
CA LYS A 3 -20.07 -11.69 -19.46
C LYS A 3 -20.22 -10.83 -18.22
N LYS A 4 -19.88 -11.41 -17.06
CA LYS A 4 -19.87 -10.70 -15.78
C LYS A 4 -18.51 -10.00 -15.64
N GLY A 5 -18.51 -8.72 -16.00
CA GLY A 5 -17.55 -7.69 -15.58
C GLY A 5 -16.07 -8.04 -15.57
N LEU A 6 -15.34 -7.59 -16.60
CA LEU A 6 -13.89 -7.45 -16.62
C LEU A 6 -13.41 -6.34 -15.65
N ASP A 7 -13.64 -6.51 -14.35
CA ASP A 7 -12.93 -5.74 -13.32
C ASP A 7 -12.66 -6.66 -12.13
N ASN A 8 -11.96 -7.76 -12.39
CA ASN A 8 -11.37 -8.63 -11.37
C ASN A 8 -10.22 -7.90 -10.66
N ARG A 9 -10.52 -6.77 -10.01
CA ARG A 9 -9.65 -6.21 -8.97
C ARG A 9 -9.83 -7.12 -7.75
N HIS A 10 -9.11 -8.23 -7.79
CA HIS A 10 -8.99 -9.16 -6.69
C HIS A 10 -8.49 -8.36 -5.48
N ARG A 11 -9.39 -8.10 -4.52
CA ARG A 11 -9.01 -7.53 -3.24
C ARG A 11 -8.61 -8.72 -2.39
N ASP A 12 -7.32 -9.01 -2.33
CA ASP A 12 -6.79 -10.12 -1.52
C ASP A 12 -7.37 -10.05 -0.11
N THR A 13 -8.26 -11.00 0.16
CA THR A 13 -8.96 -11.24 1.43
C THR A 13 -8.14 -12.12 2.36
N THR A 14 -6.97 -12.60 1.92
CA THR A 14 -6.07 -13.43 2.71
C THR A 14 -4.99 -12.55 3.32
N GLY A 15 -5.03 -12.38 4.65
CA GLY A 15 -4.15 -11.54 5.44
C GLY A 15 -2.69 -12.03 5.53
N ARG A 16 -2.13 -12.61 4.47
CA ARG A 16 -0.68 -12.72 4.34
C ARG A 16 -0.18 -11.44 3.70
N ILE A 17 0.76 -10.80 4.37
CA ILE A 17 1.51 -9.62 3.93
C ILE A 17 2.49 -10.08 2.82
N ASP A 18 1.99 -10.82 1.83
CA ASP A 18 2.77 -11.23 0.67
C ASP A 18 2.95 -9.98 -0.20
N LYS A 19 4.11 -9.34 -0.03
CA LYS A 19 4.68 -8.28 -0.89
C LYS A 19 3.63 -7.28 -1.41
N LYS A 20 3.21 -6.32 -0.58
CA LYS A 20 2.49 -5.14 -1.10
C LYS A 20 3.33 -4.53 -2.23
N HIS A 21 2.83 -4.66 -3.45
CA HIS A 21 3.55 -4.27 -4.65
C HIS A 21 3.62 -2.74 -4.72
N GLY A 22 4.64 -2.19 -5.39
CA GLY A 22 4.91 -0.75 -5.42
C GLY A 22 3.76 0.11 -5.94
N ASN A 23 2.76 -0.47 -6.61
CA ASN A 23 1.54 0.18 -7.08
C ASN A 23 0.44 0.33 -6.00
N THR A 24 0.66 -0.22 -4.80
CA THR A 24 -0.29 -0.09 -3.68
C THR A 24 -0.42 1.37 -3.28
N ARG A 25 -1.65 1.90 -3.17
CA ARG A 25 -1.86 3.29 -2.74
C ARG A 25 -1.65 3.48 -1.25
N VAL A 26 -1.10 4.62 -0.84
CA VAL A 26 -0.90 4.98 0.57
C VAL A 26 -2.21 4.96 1.37
N LYS A 27 -3.33 5.38 0.78
CA LYS A 27 -4.66 5.28 1.42
C LYS A 27 -5.09 3.86 1.72
N ALA A 28 -4.65 2.88 0.92
CA ALA A 28 -4.94 1.47 1.19
C ALA A 28 -4.05 0.95 2.33
N LEU A 29 -2.81 1.41 2.39
CA LEU A 29 -1.89 1.10 3.49
C LEU A 29 -2.34 1.70 4.82
N ARG A 30 -2.90 2.91 4.83
CA ARG A 30 -3.49 3.52 6.04
C ARG A 30 -4.61 2.69 6.66
N LYS A 31 -5.41 2.01 5.83
CA LYS A 31 -6.45 1.09 6.33
C LYS A 31 -5.87 -0.11 7.10
N THR A 32 -4.61 -0.47 6.84
CA THR A 32 -3.94 -1.61 7.47
C THR A 32 -3.00 -1.17 8.60
N TYR A 33 -2.24 -0.10 8.41
CA TYR A 33 -1.21 0.38 9.35
C TYR A 33 -1.66 1.60 10.18
N GLY A 34 -2.89 2.07 9.98
CA GLY A 34 -3.47 3.23 10.66
C GLY A 34 -3.33 4.54 9.87
N GLU A 35 -4.17 5.51 10.19
CA GLU A 35 -4.19 6.84 9.54
C GLU A 35 -2.88 7.62 9.72
N HIS A 36 -2.08 7.28 10.73
CA HIS A 36 -0.76 7.84 10.95
C HIS A 36 0.27 7.42 9.88
N PHE A 37 0.01 6.33 9.14
CA PHE A 37 0.90 5.84 8.09
C PHE A 37 1.07 6.89 6.97
N ALA A 38 2.30 7.36 6.79
CA ALA A 38 2.65 8.41 5.85
C ALA A 38 1.69 9.62 5.92
N LYS A 39 1.30 10.05 7.14
CA LYS A 39 0.27 11.09 7.36
C LYS A 39 0.50 12.39 6.60
N SER A 40 1.76 12.76 6.38
CA SER A 40 2.15 14.01 5.72
C SER A 40 2.24 13.86 4.18
N ARG A 41 1.76 12.74 3.62
CA ARG A 41 1.78 12.46 2.18
C ARG A 41 0.37 12.25 1.64
N ARG A 42 0.21 12.35 0.32
CA ARG A 42 -1.09 12.18 -0.32
C ARG A 42 -1.52 10.71 -0.32
N GLY A 43 -2.78 10.43 0.02
CA GLY A 43 -3.28 9.05 0.09
C GLY A 43 -3.42 8.36 -1.27
N ASP A 44 -3.49 9.11 -2.36
CA ASP A 44 -3.59 8.57 -3.73
C ASP A 44 -2.24 8.17 -4.33
N MET A 45 -1.12 8.58 -3.73
CA MET A 45 0.21 8.21 -4.19
C MET A 45 0.48 6.71 -4.04
N MET A 46 1.39 6.20 -4.87
CA MET A 46 1.81 4.81 -4.83
C MET A 46 2.92 4.58 -3.79
N LEU A 47 2.98 3.37 -3.24
CA LEU A 47 4.01 2.93 -2.30
C LEU A 47 5.41 3.12 -2.88
N LYS A 48 5.63 2.80 -4.16
CA LYS A 48 6.94 3.01 -4.81
C LYS A 48 7.40 4.47 -4.74
N THR A 49 6.49 5.42 -4.94
CA THR A 49 6.78 6.85 -4.87
C THR A 49 7.13 7.24 -3.44
N LEU A 50 6.37 6.73 -2.47
CA LEU A 50 6.65 6.96 -1.05
C LEU A 50 8.03 6.41 -0.65
N LEU A 51 8.37 5.21 -1.12
CA LEU A 51 9.65 4.56 -0.86
C LEU A 51 10.82 5.37 -1.42
N VAL A 52 10.71 5.86 -2.66
CA VAL A 52 11.71 6.74 -3.28
C VAL A 52 11.85 8.06 -2.54
N GLU A 53 10.75 8.74 -2.21
CA GLU A 53 10.77 10.02 -1.48
C GLU A 53 11.36 9.90 -0.06
N THR A 54 11.21 8.75 0.57
CA THR A 54 11.66 8.51 1.95
C THR A 54 13.04 7.85 2.03
N GLY A 55 13.60 7.47 0.87
CA GLY A 55 14.86 6.74 0.77
C GLY A 55 14.78 5.37 1.46
N THR A 56 13.69 4.63 1.25
CA THR A 56 13.50 3.29 1.84
C THR A 56 13.28 2.25 0.75
N ASP A 57 13.90 1.07 0.89
CA ASP A 57 13.89 0.07 -0.19
C ASP A 57 12.62 -0.80 -0.20
N SER A 58 11.87 -0.82 0.90
CA SER A 58 10.69 -1.66 1.04
C SER A 58 9.72 -1.14 2.10
N LEU A 59 8.47 -1.62 2.05
CA LEU A 59 7.46 -1.32 3.06
C LEU A 59 7.95 -1.67 4.48
N HIS A 60 8.63 -2.80 4.67
CA HIS A 60 9.19 -3.17 5.97
C HIS A 60 10.29 -2.22 6.44
N ALA A 61 11.17 -1.77 5.53
CA ALA A 61 12.20 -0.78 5.86
C ALA A 61 11.55 0.56 6.28
N TYR A 62 10.52 0.99 5.56
CA TYR A 62 9.73 2.17 5.90
C TYR A 62 9.08 2.04 7.29
N LEU A 63 8.41 0.93 7.57
CA LEU A 63 7.74 0.71 8.86
C LEU A 63 8.73 0.75 10.03
N ARG A 64 9.88 0.09 9.93
CA ARG A 64 10.90 0.14 11.00
C ARG A 64 11.40 1.55 11.31
N LYS A 65 11.44 2.43 10.31
CA LYS A 65 11.97 3.80 10.42
C LYS A 65 10.91 4.81 10.85
N HIS A 66 9.65 4.61 10.46
CA HIS A 66 8.59 5.63 10.57
C HIS A 66 7.34 5.18 11.34
N HIS A 67 7.22 3.89 11.69
CA HIS A 67 6.07 3.30 12.36
C HIS A 67 6.54 2.65 13.67
N LYS A 68 6.75 3.51 14.68
CA LYS A 68 7.00 3.17 16.09
C LYS A 68 5.82 3.64 16.93
#